data_AF-A0A7C1LFP1-F1
#
_entry.id   AF-A0A7C1LFP1-F1
#
_cell.length_a   1.000
_cell.length_b   1.000
_cell.length_c   1.000
_cell.angle_alpha   90.00
_cell.angle_beta   90.00
_cell.angle_gamma   90.00
#
_symmetry.space_group_name_H-M   'P 1'
#
loop_
_entity.id
_entity.type
_entity.pdbx_description
1 polymer ?
#
loop_
_entity_poly.entity_id
_entity_poly.type
_entity_poly.pdbx_seq_one_letter_code
_entity_poly.pdbx_strand_id
1 'polypeptide(L)'
;MSDVSGFSDESLRSIAAQKVNHRFFVKIHITVFLLVNILLFIINLLSTPKFPWIVFPFFSWLIGVTLHILTYLLYARGIYPIAKRSVIYNVNSFIFVMLLLFITNYITSPGIYWVLFPTIFWGGLVILHIIIYIRYFSTKIENNGKVKSRKERAIEKELEKMRKRQINRNNR
;
A
#
# COMPACT_ATOMS: atom_id res chain seq x y z
N MET A 1 36.71 -16.24 -13.02
CA MET A 1 36.30 -16.18 -11.60
C MET A 1 34.79 -16.19 -11.57
N SER A 2 34.22 -17.00 -10.68
CA SER A 2 32.88 -17.60 -10.73
C SER A 2 31.71 -16.61 -10.62
N ASP A 3 30.94 -16.52 -11.70
CA ASP A 3 29.60 -15.92 -11.83
C ASP A 3 28.53 -16.80 -11.12
N VAL A 4 28.76 -17.13 -9.85
CA VAL A 4 27.94 -18.05 -9.04
C VAL A 4 27.13 -17.30 -7.96
N SER A 5 26.85 -16.02 -8.19
CA SER A 5 25.86 -15.26 -7.42
C SER A 5 24.89 -14.61 -8.39
N GLY A 6 23.63 -15.03 -8.38
CA GLY A 6 22.61 -14.67 -9.38
C GLY A 6 22.18 -13.19 -9.46
N PHE A 7 23.03 -12.25 -9.05
CA PHE A 7 22.84 -10.81 -9.15
C PHE A 7 24.21 -10.16 -9.41
N SER A 8 24.31 -9.29 -10.43
CA SER A 8 25.50 -8.48 -10.66
C SER A 8 25.73 -7.52 -9.48
N ASP A 9 26.98 -7.13 -9.20
CA ASP A 9 27.29 -6.15 -8.14
C ASP A 9 26.50 -4.84 -8.29
N GLU A 10 26.24 -4.42 -9.53
CA GLU A 10 25.39 -3.27 -9.86
C GLU A 10 23.94 -3.45 -9.39
N SER A 11 23.37 -4.64 -9.60
CA SER A 11 22.01 -4.95 -9.14
C SER A 11 21.91 -4.99 -7.61
N LEU A 12 22.92 -5.52 -6.91
CA LEU A 12 22.98 -5.48 -5.45
C LEU A 12 23.09 -4.05 -4.92
N ARG A 13 23.94 -3.23 -5.54
CA ARG A 13 24.06 -1.80 -5.21
C ARG A 13 22.75 -1.06 -5.43
N SER A 14 22.03 -1.31 -6.52
CA SER A 14 20.76 -0.63 -6.79
C SER A 14 19.66 -1.00 -5.77
N ILE A 15 19.56 -2.27 -5.38
CA ILE A 15 18.63 -2.73 -4.33
C ILE A 15 18.96 -2.08 -2.98
N ALA A 16 20.24 -2.03 -2.62
CA ALA A 16 20.72 -1.40 -1.40
C ALA A 16 20.42 0.12 -1.39
N ALA A 17 20.70 0.81 -2.50
CA ALA A 17 20.42 2.23 -2.68
C ALA A 17 18.92 2.52 -2.54
N GLN A 18 18.04 1.72 -3.17
CA GLN A 18 16.59 1.87 -3.01
C GLN A 18 16.15 1.72 -1.55
N LYS A 19 16.68 0.73 -0.81
CA LYS A 19 16.35 0.54 0.62
C LYS A 19 16.73 1.77 1.45
N VAL A 20 17.92 2.31 1.21
CA VAL A 20 18.44 3.49 1.88
C VAL A 20 17.59 4.72 1.55
N ASN A 21 17.25 4.93 0.29
CA ASN A 21 16.40 6.03 -0.16
C ASN A 21 15.03 6.01 0.53
N HIS A 22 14.35 4.86 0.57
CA HIS A 22 13.06 4.73 1.28
C HIS A 22 13.19 5.07 2.77
N ARG A 23 14.28 4.65 3.43
CA ARG A 23 14.54 5.01 4.84
C ARG A 23 14.73 6.52 5.01
N PHE A 24 15.44 7.18 4.10
CA PHE A 24 15.61 8.63 4.13
C PHE A 24 14.30 9.37 3.89
N PHE A 25 13.49 8.95 2.90
CA PHE A 25 12.18 9.55 2.66
C PHE A 25 11.29 9.48 3.89
N VAL A 26 11.24 8.34 4.59
CA VAL A 26 10.49 8.21 5.85
C VAL A 26 10.99 9.20 6.91
N LYS A 27 12.31 9.29 7.11
CA LYS A 27 12.89 10.23 8.09
C LYS A 27 12.51 11.67 7.77
N ILE A 28 12.68 12.10 6.52
CA ILE A 28 12.37 13.46 6.08
C ILE A 28 10.90 13.79 6.33
N HIS A 29 9.98 12.91 5.92
CA HIS A 29 8.54 13.16 6.11
C HIS A 29 8.13 13.20 7.58
N ILE A 30 8.70 12.34 8.43
CA ILE A 30 8.44 12.39 9.88
C ILE A 30 8.97 13.69 10.48
N THR A 31 10.20 14.10 10.14
CA THR A 31 10.78 15.35 10.64
C THR A 31 9.96 16.56 10.22
N VAL A 32 9.62 16.67 8.93
CA VAL A 32 8.80 17.76 8.40
C VAL A 32 7.41 17.75 9.03
N PHE A 33 6.79 16.58 9.17
CA PHE A 33 5.49 16.42 9.84
C PHE A 33 5.54 16.97 11.28
N LEU A 34 6.53 16.59 12.07
CA LEU A 34 6.64 17.04 13.45
C LEU A 34 6.88 18.56 13.54
N LEU A 35 7.83 19.09 12.78
CA LEU A 35 8.17 20.52 12.82
C LEU A 35 6.97 21.39 12.42
N VAL A 36 6.32 21.04 11.30
CA VAL A 36 5.17 21.81 10.81
C VAL A 36 4.00 21.72 11.78
N ASN A 37 3.70 20.54 12.33
CA ASN A 37 2.57 20.40 13.27
C ASN A 37 2.84 21.08 14.61
N ILE A 38 4.07 21.10 15.12
CA ILE A 38 4.43 21.88 16.32
C ILE A 38 4.18 23.37 16.07
N LEU A 39 4.64 23.89 14.92
CA LEU A 39 4.40 25.29 14.55
C LEU A 39 2.90 25.59 14.43
N LEU A 40 2.15 24.78 13.69
CA LEU A 40 0.71 24.96 13.55
C LEU A 40 -0.02 24.88 14.90
N PHE A 41 0.47 24.06 15.83
CA PHE A 41 -0.15 23.90 17.15
C PHE A 41 -0.02 25.20 17.94
N ILE A 42 1.18 25.78 17.94
CA ILE A 42 1.45 27.08 18.54
C ILE A 42 0.56 28.15 17.90
N ILE A 43 0.49 28.20 16.57
CA ILE A 43 -0.35 29.19 15.86
C ILE A 43 -1.83 29.01 16.25
N ASN A 44 -2.32 27.77 16.34
CA ASN A 44 -3.71 27.51 16.71
C ASN A 44 -4.02 27.99 18.13
N LEU A 45 -3.12 27.73 19.10
CA LEU A 45 -3.26 28.18 20.48
C LEU A 45 -3.28 29.70 20.59
N LEU A 46 -2.43 30.39 19.81
CA LEU A 46 -2.32 31.85 19.85
C LEU A 46 -3.46 32.55 19.11
N SER A 47 -3.98 31.97 18.03
CA SER A 47 -4.96 32.63 17.16
C SER A 47 -6.40 32.30 17.56
N THR A 48 -6.73 31.02 17.69
CA THR A 48 -8.12 30.55 17.90
C THR A 48 -8.14 29.34 18.84
N PRO A 49 -7.81 29.51 20.13
CA PRO A 49 -7.66 28.40 21.08
C PRO A 49 -8.96 27.60 21.31
N LYS A 50 -10.13 28.22 21.10
CA LYS A 50 -11.44 27.56 21.24
C LYS A 50 -11.79 26.62 20.09
N PHE A 51 -11.11 26.75 18.95
CA PHE A 51 -11.37 25.92 17.77
C PHE A 51 -10.06 25.24 17.32
N PRO A 52 -9.90 23.93 17.57
CA PRO A 52 -8.65 23.22 17.33
C PRO A 52 -8.49 22.87 15.84
N TRP A 53 -8.41 23.85 14.95
CA TRP A 53 -8.28 23.62 13.51
C TRP A 53 -7.03 22.84 13.11
N ILE A 54 -5.99 22.75 13.97
CA ILE A 54 -4.81 21.94 13.68
C ILE A 54 -5.12 20.45 13.43
N VAL A 55 -6.21 19.94 13.98
CA VAL A 55 -6.62 18.54 13.77
C VAL A 55 -6.73 18.20 12.27
N PHE A 56 -7.18 19.15 11.42
CA PHE A 56 -7.34 18.90 10.00
C PHE A 56 -6.00 18.66 9.28
N PRO A 57 -5.02 19.59 9.28
CA PRO A 57 -3.72 19.35 8.67
C PRO A 57 -2.96 18.20 9.35
N PHE A 58 -3.07 18.04 10.67
CA PHE A 58 -2.41 16.95 11.39
C PHE A 58 -2.85 15.57 10.87
N PHE A 59 -4.15 15.28 10.89
CA PHE A 59 -4.66 13.99 10.45
C PHE A 59 -4.57 13.82 8.93
N SER A 60 -4.65 14.91 8.16
CA SER A 60 -4.46 14.85 6.69
C SER A 60 -3.03 14.44 6.33
N TRP A 61 -2.02 15.04 6.97
CA TRP A 61 -0.62 14.70 6.72
C TRP A 61 -0.22 13.36 7.33
N LEU A 62 -0.86 12.94 8.42
CA LEU A 62 -0.65 11.62 9.02
C LEU A 62 -0.92 10.50 8.02
N ILE A 63 -1.92 10.66 7.13
CA ILE A 63 -2.18 9.72 6.03
C ILE A 63 -0.92 9.57 5.16
N GLY A 64 -0.29 10.68 4.75
CA GLY A 64 0.93 10.67 3.94
C GLY A 64 2.10 9.99 4.66
N VAL A 65 2.34 10.35 5.93
CA VAL A 65 3.42 9.76 6.74
C VAL A 65 3.26 8.24 6.87
N THR A 66 2.04 7.77 7.15
CA THR A 66 1.77 6.32 7.28
C THR A 66 2.01 5.58 5.97
N LEU A 67 1.67 6.18 4.82
CA LEU A 67 1.95 5.61 3.50
C LEU A 67 3.47 5.51 3.21
N HIS A 68 4.26 6.52 3.57
CA HIS A 68 5.72 6.46 3.41
C HIS A 68 6.32 5.35 4.28
N ILE A 69 5.91 5.26 5.54
CA ILE A 69 6.35 4.22 6.47
C ILE A 69 5.98 2.83 5.93
N LEU A 70 4.73 2.67 5.50
CA LEU A 70 4.21 1.41 4.97
C LEU A 70 4.97 0.98 3.72
N THR A 71 5.26 1.92 2.80
CA THR A 71 6.06 1.65 1.60
C THR A 71 7.45 1.13 1.96
N TYR A 72 8.14 1.79 2.90
CA TYR A 72 9.43 1.33 3.41
C TYR A 72 9.35 -0.07 4.04
N LEU A 73 8.33 -0.32 4.89
CA LEU A 73 8.17 -1.61 5.55
C LEU A 73 7.87 -2.75 4.56
N LEU A 74 7.01 -2.52 3.57
CA LEU A 74 6.69 -3.52 2.54
C LEU A 74 7.91 -3.83 1.68
N TYR A 75 8.71 -2.82 1.35
CA TYR A 75 9.98 -3.01 0.64
C TYR A 75 11.00 -3.76 1.51
N ALA A 76 11.19 -3.36 2.76
CA ALA A 76 12.14 -3.99 3.69
C ALA A 76 11.80 -5.45 4.00
N ARG A 77 10.52 -5.82 3.99
CA ARG A 77 10.04 -7.20 4.15
C ARG A 77 10.04 -8.02 2.85
N GLY A 78 10.50 -7.45 1.74
CA GLY A 78 10.54 -8.15 0.45
C GLY A 78 9.16 -8.52 -0.11
N ILE A 79 8.11 -7.77 0.25
CA ILE A 79 6.77 -8.00 -0.28
C ILE A 79 6.73 -7.35 -1.66
N TYR A 80 7.07 -8.06 -2.73
CA TYR A 80 7.12 -7.50 -4.10
C TYR A 80 5.80 -7.48 -4.88
N PRO A 81 4.84 -8.41 -4.70
CA PRO A 81 3.63 -8.44 -5.53
C PRO A 81 2.83 -7.14 -5.45
N ILE A 82 2.67 -6.48 -6.61
CA ILE A 82 1.97 -5.20 -6.74
C ILE A 82 0.53 -5.30 -6.24
N ALA A 83 -0.16 -6.41 -6.53
CA ALA A 83 -1.53 -6.65 -6.08
C ALA A 83 -1.64 -6.65 -4.54
N LYS A 84 -0.68 -7.27 -3.84
CA LYS A 84 -0.66 -7.31 -2.37
C LYS A 84 -0.38 -5.94 -1.78
N ARG A 85 0.59 -5.20 -2.34
CA ARG A 85 0.90 -3.83 -1.92
C ARG A 85 -0.29 -2.90 -2.11
N SER A 86 -0.97 -2.99 -3.25
CA SER A 86 -2.15 -2.17 -3.57
C SER A 86 -3.27 -2.35 -2.55
N VAL A 87 -3.59 -3.60 -2.17
CA VAL A 87 -4.58 -3.86 -1.10
C VAL A 87 -4.14 -3.24 0.21
N ILE A 88 -2.87 -3.42 0.60
CA ILE A 88 -2.34 -2.88 1.85
C ILE A 88 -2.42 -1.34 1.88
N TYR A 89 -2.07 -0.66 0.79
CA TYR A 89 -2.18 0.80 0.69
C TYR A 89 -3.62 1.28 0.74
N ASN A 90 -4.56 0.58 0.09
CA ASN A 90 -5.98 0.93 0.13
C ASN A 90 -6.56 0.78 1.54
N VAL A 91 -6.26 -0.32 2.23
CA VAL A 91 -6.70 -0.55 3.62
C VAL A 91 -6.13 0.53 4.55
N ASN A 92 -4.83 0.84 4.43
CA ASN A 92 -4.21 1.91 5.23
C ASN A 92 -4.87 3.26 4.98
N SER A 93 -5.02 3.65 3.71
CA SER A 93 -5.62 4.94 3.34
C SER A 93 -7.06 5.03 3.84
N PHE A 94 -7.84 3.95 3.70
CA PHE A 94 -9.21 3.89 4.20
C PHE A 94 -9.26 4.12 5.72
N ILE A 95 -8.44 3.43 6.52
CA ILE A 95 -8.43 3.58 7.98
C ILE A 95 -8.11 5.02 8.39
N PHE A 96 -7.03 5.61 7.87
CA PHE A 96 -6.60 6.95 8.29
C PHE A 96 -7.49 8.06 7.74
N VAL A 97 -8.06 7.90 6.55
CA VAL A 97 -9.06 8.84 6.04
C VAL A 97 -10.35 8.73 6.84
N MET A 98 -10.86 7.53 7.14
CA MET A 98 -12.06 7.38 7.99
C MET A 98 -11.84 8.01 9.37
N LEU A 99 -10.66 7.86 9.95
CA LEU A 99 -10.29 8.54 11.19
C LEU A 99 -10.37 10.08 11.05
N LEU A 100 -9.76 10.65 10.00
CA LEU A 100 -9.83 12.08 9.71
C LEU A 100 -11.28 12.56 9.52
N LEU A 101 -12.08 11.86 8.72
CA LEU A 101 -13.45 12.26 8.43
C LEU A 101 -14.34 12.14 9.67
N PHE A 102 -14.12 11.13 10.52
CA PHE A 102 -14.86 10.97 11.77
C PHE A 102 -14.57 12.12 12.73
N ILE A 103 -13.29 12.48 12.90
CA ILE A 103 -12.86 13.63 13.71
C ILE A 103 -13.45 14.92 13.13
N THR A 104 -13.42 15.07 11.81
CA THR A 104 -14.00 16.24 11.12
C THR A 104 -15.49 16.33 11.40
N ASN A 105 -16.24 15.25 11.19
CA ASN A 105 -17.67 15.20 11.45
C ASN A 105 -18.00 15.55 12.90
N TYR A 106 -17.23 15.03 13.86
CA TYR A 106 -17.43 15.30 15.28
C TYR A 106 -17.24 16.78 15.63
N ILE A 107 -16.24 17.44 15.04
CA ILE A 107 -15.89 18.83 15.35
C ILE A 107 -16.79 19.82 14.60
N THR A 108 -17.15 19.55 13.35
CA THR A 108 -17.85 20.54 12.50
C THR A 108 -19.36 20.37 12.50
N SER A 109 -19.87 19.14 12.58
CA SER A 109 -21.28 18.85 12.35
C SER A 109 -21.74 17.56 13.04
N PRO A 110 -21.71 17.50 14.39
CA PRO A 110 -22.01 16.26 15.12
C PRO A 110 -23.44 15.74 14.92
N GLY A 111 -24.39 16.61 14.55
CA GLY A 111 -25.78 16.22 14.28
C GLY A 111 -26.01 15.54 12.92
N ILE A 112 -25.02 15.54 12.02
CA ILE A 112 -25.13 14.97 10.67
C ILE A 112 -23.97 14.02 10.45
N TYR A 113 -24.25 12.71 10.43
CA TYR A 113 -23.24 11.65 10.24
C TYR A 113 -22.89 11.44 8.76
N TRP A 114 -22.49 12.50 8.06
CA TRP A 114 -22.13 12.41 6.64
C TRP A 114 -20.94 11.47 6.40
N VAL A 115 -20.08 11.26 7.41
CA VAL A 115 -18.97 10.29 7.36
C VAL A 115 -19.42 8.86 7.00
N LEU A 116 -20.69 8.51 7.22
CA LEU A 116 -21.25 7.20 6.86
C LEU A 116 -21.27 6.97 5.35
N PHE A 117 -21.47 8.00 4.53
CA PHE A 117 -21.48 7.83 3.07
C PHE A 117 -20.11 7.34 2.54
N PRO A 118 -18.98 8.04 2.81
CA PRO A 118 -17.66 7.53 2.44
C PRO A 118 -17.37 6.17 3.07
N THR A 119 -17.78 5.94 4.32
CA THR A 119 -17.53 4.67 5.02
C THR A 119 -18.17 3.50 4.28
N ILE A 120 -19.44 3.63 3.89
CA ILE A 120 -20.18 2.56 3.20
C ILE A 120 -19.67 2.36 1.78
N PHE A 121 -19.63 3.43 0.97
CA PHE A 121 -19.30 3.31 -0.44
C PHE A 121 -17.82 2.95 -0.66
N TRP A 122 -16.90 3.64 0.01
CA TRP A 122 -15.48 3.35 -0.14
C TRP A 122 -15.06 2.09 0.62
N GLY A 123 -15.68 1.81 1.77
CA GLY A 123 -15.49 0.55 2.49
C GLY A 123 -15.90 -0.66 1.64
N GLY A 124 -17.01 -0.57 0.91
CA GLY A 124 -17.42 -1.58 -0.07
C GLY A 124 -16.37 -1.82 -1.16
N LEU A 125 -15.76 -0.74 -1.69
CA LEU A 125 -14.68 -0.85 -2.67
C LEU A 125 -13.42 -1.52 -2.09
N VAL A 126 -13.04 -1.20 -0.85
CA VAL A 126 -11.91 -1.84 -0.17
C VAL A 126 -12.16 -3.35 -0.01
N ILE A 127 -13.37 -3.73 0.43
CA ILE A 127 -13.77 -5.14 0.54
C ILE A 127 -13.67 -5.83 -0.82
N LEU A 128 -14.16 -5.19 -1.89
CA LEU A 128 -14.05 -5.72 -3.25
C LEU A 128 -12.60 -5.95 -3.67
N HIS A 129 -11.70 -4.99 -3.42
CA HIS A 129 -10.26 -5.14 -3.69
C HIS A 129 -9.65 -6.32 -2.94
N ILE A 130 -10.02 -6.53 -1.68
CA ILE A 130 -9.57 -7.67 -0.88
C ILE A 130 -10.09 -9.00 -1.47
N ILE A 131 -11.36 -9.06 -1.85
CA ILE A 131 -11.97 -10.26 -2.46
C ILE A 131 -11.27 -10.61 -3.77
N ILE A 132 -11.03 -9.63 -4.65
CA ILE A 132 -10.32 -9.82 -5.92
C ILE A 132 -8.91 -10.35 -5.66
N TYR A 133 -8.19 -9.77 -4.70
CA TYR A 133 -6.86 -10.22 -4.32
C TYR A 133 -6.86 -11.68 -3.85
N ILE A 134 -7.74 -12.03 -2.92
CA ILE A 134 -7.83 -13.41 -2.40
C ILE A 134 -8.19 -14.39 -3.52
N ARG A 135 -9.13 -14.03 -4.40
CA ARG A 135 -9.64 -14.94 -5.44
C ARG A 135 -8.63 -15.19 -6.57
N TYR A 136 -7.90 -14.18 -7.00
CA TYR A 136 -7.04 -14.25 -8.19
C TYR A 136 -5.54 -14.27 -7.88
N PHE A 137 -5.11 -13.54 -6.86
CA PHE A 137 -3.70 -13.29 -6.58
C PHE A 137 -3.18 -14.02 -5.33
N SER A 138 -4.05 -14.66 -4.55
CA SER A 138 -3.63 -15.50 -3.44
C SER A 138 -2.71 -16.62 -3.93
N THR A 139 -1.53 -16.68 -3.32
CA THR A 139 -0.47 -17.64 -3.61
C THR A 139 -0.69 -18.92 -2.83
N LYS A 140 -0.54 -20.07 -3.49
CA LYS A 140 -0.51 -21.40 -2.84
C LYS A 140 0.85 -22.03 -3.08
N ILE A 141 1.38 -22.72 -2.06
CA ILE A 141 2.57 -23.56 -2.21
C ILE A 141 2.14 -24.83 -2.96
N GLU A 142 2.74 -25.09 -4.12
CA GLU A 142 2.54 -26.34 -4.85
C GLU A 142 3.40 -27.47 -4.27
N ASN A 143 3.05 -28.72 -4.58
CA ASN A 143 3.78 -29.91 -4.13
C ASN A 143 5.27 -29.92 -4.56
N ASN A 144 5.63 -29.14 -5.57
CA ASN A 144 7.00 -28.96 -6.07
C ASN A 144 7.79 -27.87 -5.31
N GLY A 145 7.23 -27.28 -4.24
CA GLY A 145 7.83 -26.20 -3.46
C GLY A 145 7.74 -24.81 -4.11
N LYS A 146 7.23 -24.68 -5.34
CA LYS A 146 7.06 -23.39 -6.02
C LYS A 146 5.82 -22.67 -5.51
N VAL A 147 5.95 -21.38 -5.25
CA VAL A 147 4.84 -20.50 -4.87
C VAL A 147 4.23 -19.94 -6.15
N LYS A 148 2.99 -20.32 -6.46
CA LYS A 148 2.26 -19.80 -7.64
C LYS A 148 0.92 -19.21 -7.26
N SER A 149 0.58 -18.08 -7.87
CA SER A 149 -0.77 -17.48 -7.75
C SER A 149 -1.80 -18.32 -8.50
N ARG A 150 -3.10 -18.16 -8.16
CA ARG A 150 -4.18 -18.84 -8.92
C ARG A 150 -4.20 -18.39 -10.38
N LYS A 151 -3.94 -17.11 -10.65
CA LYS A 151 -3.82 -16.55 -12.00
C LYS A 151 -2.68 -17.22 -12.80
N GLU A 152 -1.49 -17.35 -12.22
CA GLU A 152 -0.35 -18.01 -12.89
C GLU A 152 -0.64 -19.45 -13.26
N ARG A 153 -1.25 -20.22 -12.35
CA ARG A 153 -1.65 -21.61 -12.63
C ARG A 153 -2.67 -21.71 -13.76
N ALA A 154 -3.57 -20.73 -13.90
CA ALA A 154 -4.50 -20.67 -15.03
C ALA A 154 -3.79 -20.34 -16.35
N ILE A 155 -2.84 -19.39 -16.33
CA ILE A 155 -2.03 -19.03 -17.50
C ILE A 155 -1.22 -20.23 -18.00
N GLU A 156 -0.58 -20.98 -17.08
CA GLU A 156 0.23 -22.14 -17.45
C GLU A 156 -0.61 -23.28 -18.04
N LYS A 157 -1.81 -23.51 -17.52
CA LYS A 157 -2.77 -24.45 -18.12
C LYS A 157 -3.18 -24.04 -19.55
N GLU A 158 -3.39 -22.76 -19.81
CA GLU A 158 -3.70 -22.29 -21.17
C GLU A 158 -2.47 -22.36 -22.10
N LEU A 159 -1.27 -22.07 -21.60
CA LEU A 159 -0.01 -22.26 -22.34
C LEU A 159 0.21 -23.72 -22.74
N GLU A 160 -0.06 -24.67 -21.84
CA GLU A 160 0.01 -26.10 -22.15
C GLU A 160 -0.98 -26.52 -23.23
N LYS A 161 -2.23 -26.03 -23.19
CA LYS A 161 -3.22 -26.29 -24.23
C LYS A 161 -2.77 -25.74 -25.58
N MET A 162 -2.21 -24.54 -25.61
CA MET A 162 -1.69 -23.93 -26.84
C MET A 162 -0.50 -24.72 -27.41
N ARG A 163 0.45 -25.14 -26.56
CA ARG A 163 1.59 -25.98 -26.97
C ARG A 163 1.12 -27.31 -27.58
N LYS A 164 0.16 -27.99 -26.94
CA LYS A 164 -0.41 -29.24 -27.47
C LYS A 164 -1.08 -29.04 -28.84
N ARG A 165 -1.83 -27.95 -29.01
CA ARG A 165 -2.45 -27.60 -30.30
C ARG A 165 -1.41 -27.31 -31.39
N GLN A 166 -0.32 -26.65 -31.05
CA GLN A 166 0.75 -26.32 -31.99
C GLN A 166 1.52 -27.58 -32.44
N ILE A 167 1.84 -28.48 -31.51
CA ILE A 167 2.45 -29.78 -31.82
C ILE A 167 1.56 -30.60 -32.76
N ASN A 168 0.25 -30.68 -32.48
CA ASN A 168 -0.69 -31.40 -33.35
C ASN A 168 -0.85 -30.77 -34.75
N ARG A 169 -0.60 -29.47 -34.90
CA ARG A 169 -0.58 -28.80 -36.21
C ARG A 169 0.69 -29.11 -37.01
N ASN A 170 1.85 -29.17 -36.34
CA ASN A 170 3.13 -29.45 -37.00
C ASN A 170 3.29 -30.92 -37.41
N ASN A 171 2.51 -31.83 -36.83
CA ASN A 171 2.51 -33.27 -37.13
C ASN A 171 1.45 -33.68 -38.16
N ARG A 172 0.75 -32.72 -38.78
CA ARG A 172 -0.17 -32.92 -39.92
C ARG A 172 0.45 -32.34 -41.17
#